data_AF-A0A427YGE0-F1
#
_entry.id   AF-A0A427YGE0-F1
#
_cell.length_a   1.000
_cell.length_b   1.000
_cell.length_c   1.000
_cell.angle_alpha   90.00
_cell.angle_beta   90.00
_cell.angle_gamma   90.00
#
_symmetry.space_group_name_H-M   'P 1'
#
loop_
_entity.id
_entity.type
_entity.pdbx_description
1 polymer ?
#
loop_
_entity_poly.entity_id
_entity_poly.type
_entity_poly.pdbx_seq_one_letter_code
_entity_poly.pdbx_strand_id
1 'polypeptide(L)'
;MHILNPDKRPLPWRQYCSGETPTLYSLQDPSRPHHVTDSTWVSASHDRATWSNPPTNSIWPINSFAPSAPQLALLPLNSSHAAWPYPSDTAPSLSAARDIPPVGILVAVFSTDRAVERRHMIRQSYARHWRSRRPGTEGVKVQFVLGRPRKGYEKALELEMEAFGDIILLDMPENMNSGKTHGFFSWAAANATVHPGKRPDYVVKADDDSFIMLSELEHRLRLAPRQKSIWGYLVKDSFMAGEAYALSFDLVQYVAASPALRTMVHGKEDKLVARWLRMHPQREEIVWVAERCWIYDHPKAGTVYSHGFLYPSTVEAIRRERAAGNGDLAGLGVSLADAYSTVSRFGSTFSKYASWYRAPAPGLSVRERVEALVENSPMSMVHRPDLWNPAEKSVRRRIAAAWSARSSREEKYLGDEEERGGTVVVHYIKRQEWFVETMVALLGGSDEQDEAKEAERSGAQARTRVQGGEATGGAGGVGLSKGTVDL
;
A
#
# COMPACT_ATOMS: atom_id res chain seq x y z
N MET A 1 19.65 11.24 -14.83
CA MET A 1 19.16 12.62 -15.07
C MET A 1 17.68 12.63 -14.72
N HIS A 2 17.32 13.30 -13.63
CA HIS A 2 15.97 13.26 -13.06
C HIS A 2 14.96 13.92 -14.01
N ILE A 3 14.01 13.15 -14.53
CA ILE A 3 12.81 13.73 -15.15
C ILE A 3 11.92 14.18 -13.99
N LEU A 4 12.27 15.33 -13.43
CA LEU A 4 11.43 16.09 -12.51
C LEU A 4 10.29 16.67 -13.34
N ASN A 5 9.08 16.20 -13.04
CA ASN A 5 7.84 16.84 -13.46
C ASN A 5 7.91 18.34 -13.13
N PRO A 6 7.54 19.24 -14.04
CA PRO A 6 7.37 20.67 -13.73
C PRO A 6 6.25 20.93 -12.71
N ASP A 7 5.39 19.95 -12.41
CA ASP A 7 4.32 20.02 -11.42
C ASP A 7 4.79 19.63 -10.00
N LYS A 8 5.76 20.36 -9.45
CA LYS A 8 6.20 20.24 -8.04
C LYS A 8 5.18 20.87 -7.07
N ARG A 9 3.89 20.56 -7.22
CA ARG A 9 2.88 20.96 -6.24
C ARG A 9 2.74 19.86 -5.18
N PRO A 10 2.71 20.21 -3.88
CA PRO A 10 2.37 19.25 -2.84
C PRO A 10 1.05 18.55 -3.16
N LEU A 11 0.98 17.23 -2.95
CA LEU A 11 -0.26 16.49 -3.16
C LEU A 11 -1.20 16.65 -1.96
N PRO A 12 -2.53 16.71 -2.18
CA PRO A 12 -3.50 16.81 -1.11
C PRO A 12 -3.73 15.43 -0.45
N TRP A 13 -2.67 14.84 0.12
CA TRP A 13 -2.71 13.46 0.62
C TRP A 13 -3.76 13.29 1.75
N ARG A 14 -3.97 14.32 2.58
CA ARG A 14 -5.01 14.30 3.63
C ARG A 14 -6.41 14.24 3.03
N GLN A 15 -6.61 14.80 1.83
CA GLN A 15 -7.86 14.68 1.09
C GLN A 15 -8.14 13.25 0.68
N TYR A 16 -7.12 12.52 0.23
CA TYR A 16 -7.28 11.11 -0.14
C TYR A 16 -7.65 10.23 1.05
N CYS A 17 -7.25 10.62 2.27
CA CYS A 17 -7.60 9.91 3.50
C CYS A 17 -9.00 10.24 4.05
N SER A 18 -9.71 11.20 3.47
CA SER A 18 -11.04 11.59 3.94
C SER A 18 -12.15 10.59 3.59
N GLY A 19 -11.98 9.79 2.53
CA GLY A 19 -12.90 8.73 2.16
C GLY A 19 -12.72 7.47 3.01
N GLU A 20 -13.81 6.73 3.25
CA GLU A 20 -13.78 5.44 3.95
C GLU A 20 -13.33 4.28 3.04
N THR A 21 -13.53 4.43 1.73
CA THR A 21 -13.28 3.41 0.72
C THR A 21 -12.42 3.94 -0.42
N PRO A 22 -11.69 3.08 -1.16
CA PRO A 22 -10.95 3.51 -2.34
C PRO A 22 -11.91 4.07 -3.39
N THR A 23 -11.46 5.08 -4.14
CA THR A 23 -12.21 5.60 -5.27
C THR A 23 -12.03 4.66 -6.46
N LEU A 24 -13.15 4.25 -7.07
CA LEU A 24 -13.15 3.43 -8.26
C LEU A 24 -13.18 4.32 -9.52
N TYR A 25 -12.50 3.90 -10.58
CA TYR A 25 -12.50 4.59 -11.88
C TYR A 25 -12.76 3.59 -13.02
N SER A 26 -13.27 4.10 -14.13
CA SER A 26 -13.29 3.40 -15.42
C SER A 26 -13.16 4.39 -16.57
N LEU A 27 -12.83 3.88 -17.76
CA LEU A 27 -12.83 4.65 -18.99
C LEU A 27 -14.26 4.99 -19.40
N GLN A 28 -14.55 6.28 -19.53
CA GLN A 28 -15.87 6.82 -19.81
C GLN A 28 -15.76 7.95 -20.84
N ASP A 29 -16.85 8.19 -21.57
CA ASP A 29 -16.96 9.31 -22.51
C ASP A 29 -17.36 10.60 -21.75
N PRO A 30 -16.48 11.61 -21.65
CA PRO A 30 -16.77 12.82 -20.89
C PRO A 30 -17.88 13.67 -21.51
N SER A 31 -18.26 13.43 -22.77
CA SER A 31 -19.33 14.15 -23.46
C SER A 31 -20.73 13.58 -23.21
N ARG A 32 -20.83 12.37 -22.64
CA ARG A 32 -22.12 11.76 -22.31
C ARG A 32 -22.59 12.26 -20.94
N PRO A 33 -23.79 12.87 -20.85
CA PRO A 33 -24.34 13.24 -19.56
C PRO A 33 -24.59 11.97 -18.74
N HIS A 34 -23.94 11.89 -17.58
CA HIS A 34 -24.30 10.90 -16.57
C HIS A 34 -25.75 11.16 -16.18
N HIS A 35 -26.63 10.16 -16.28
CA HIS A 35 -28.01 10.28 -15.80
C HIS A 35 -27.98 10.45 -14.28
N VAL A 36 -27.93 11.70 -13.84
CA VAL A 36 -28.17 12.10 -12.45
C VAL A 36 -29.67 12.07 -12.23
N THR A 37 -30.13 11.18 -11.35
CA THR A 37 -31.40 11.41 -10.64
C THR A 37 -31.03 11.73 -9.20
N ASP A 38 -31.41 12.94 -8.79
CA ASP A 38 -31.01 13.66 -7.57
C ASP A 38 -31.37 12.94 -6.25
N SER A 39 -30.51 13.03 -5.23
CA SER A 39 -30.63 14.10 -4.21
C SER A 39 -29.60 13.95 -3.07
N THR A 40 -29.23 15.11 -2.51
CA THR A 40 -28.30 15.40 -1.39
C THR A 40 -26.80 15.44 -1.69
N TRP A 41 -26.40 16.40 -2.52
CA TRP A 41 -25.12 17.11 -2.32
C TRP A 41 -25.42 18.49 -1.73
N VAL A 42 -24.99 18.71 -0.48
CA VAL A 42 -24.98 20.03 0.14
C VAL A 42 -24.02 20.91 -0.66
N SER A 43 -24.57 22.00 -1.18
CA SER A 43 -23.87 23.02 -1.92
C SER A 43 -22.81 23.70 -1.04
N ALA A 44 -21.54 23.63 -1.47
CA ALA A 44 -20.56 24.63 -1.13
C ALA A 44 -20.33 25.49 -2.38
N SER A 45 -20.76 26.73 -2.23
CA SER A 45 -20.73 27.88 -3.12
C SER A 45 -19.56 27.97 -4.10
N HIS A 46 -19.94 28.41 -5.30
CA HIS A 46 -19.09 28.98 -6.33
C HIS A 46 -18.12 30.01 -5.74
N ASP A 47 -16.82 29.81 -5.96
CA ASP A 47 -15.91 30.91 -6.25
C ASP A 47 -15.21 30.64 -7.57
N ARG A 48 -15.58 31.48 -8.53
CA ARG A 48 -15.14 31.50 -9.91
C ARG A 48 -13.71 32.05 -9.97
N ALA A 49 -12.72 31.22 -9.71
CA ALA A 49 -11.34 31.50 -10.13
C ALA A 49 -11.20 31.07 -11.58
N THR A 50 -10.96 32.01 -12.47
CA THR A 50 -10.67 31.80 -13.90
C THR A 50 -9.35 31.04 -14.06
N TRP A 51 -9.43 29.74 -14.34
CA TRP A 51 -8.30 28.97 -14.85
C TRP A 51 -8.34 29.05 -16.37
N SER A 52 -7.49 29.89 -16.93
CA SER A 52 -7.17 29.87 -18.36
C SER A 52 -6.55 28.52 -18.72
N ASN A 53 -7.18 27.81 -19.65
CA ASN A 53 -6.68 26.58 -20.27
C ASN A 53 -5.19 26.66 -20.61
N PRO A 54 -4.35 25.65 -20.28
CA PRO A 54 -3.08 25.49 -20.96
C PRO A 54 -3.32 24.94 -22.38
N PRO A 55 -2.48 25.29 -23.37
CA PRO A 55 -2.67 24.84 -24.74
C PRO A 55 -2.40 23.34 -24.86
N THR A 56 -3.36 22.64 -25.46
CA THR A 56 -3.21 21.32 -26.04
C THR A 56 -2.00 21.26 -26.97
N ASN A 57 -1.08 20.32 -26.76
CA ASN A 57 -0.22 19.82 -27.83
C ASN A 57 0.26 18.40 -27.51
N SER A 58 -0.58 17.43 -27.84
CA SER A 58 -0.17 16.08 -28.23
C SER A 58 -0.70 15.85 -29.64
N ILE A 59 -0.09 16.52 -30.62
CA ILE A 59 -0.39 16.30 -32.04
C ILE A 59 0.23 14.96 -32.42
N TRP A 60 -0.57 13.90 -32.41
CA TRP A 60 -0.30 12.72 -33.24
C TRP A 60 -0.93 12.98 -34.61
N PRO A 61 -0.28 12.59 -35.72
CA PRO A 61 -0.79 12.87 -37.06
C PRO A 61 -2.15 12.20 -37.26
N ILE A 62 -3.16 13.03 -37.58
CA ILE A 62 -4.55 12.64 -37.80
C ILE A 62 -4.64 12.06 -39.22
N ASN A 63 -5.00 10.78 -39.34
CA ASN A 63 -5.62 10.28 -40.57
C ASN A 63 -7.05 10.81 -40.61
N SER A 64 -7.30 11.74 -41.52
CA SER A 64 -8.50 12.61 -41.62
C SER A 64 -9.76 11.96 -42.20
N PHE A 65 -9.94 10.64 -42.03
CA PHE A 65 -11.11 9.93 -42.58
C PHE A 65 -11.80 8.95 -41.62
N ALA A 66 -11.51 8.98 -40.32
CA ALA A 66 -12.25 8.21 -39.32
C ALA A 66 -13.23 9.11 -38.55
N PRO A 67 -14.51 8.72 -38.35
CA PRO A 67 -15.38 9.41 -37.40
C PRO A 67 -14.67 9.46 -36.04
N SER A 68 -14.62 10.64 -35.42
CA SER A 68 -13.90 10.88 -34.17
C SER A 68 -14.42 9.96 -33.08
N ALA A 69 -13.71 8.87 -32.81
CA ALA A 69 -14.01 8.02 -31.68
C ALA A 69 -14.01 8.90 -30.41
N PRO A 70 -14.98 8.73 -29.50
CA PRO A 70 -15.03 9.52 -28.28
C PRO A 70 -13.72 9.32 -27.51
N GLN A 71 -13.10 10.44 -27.11
CA GLN A 71 -11.87 10.41 -26.34
C GLN A 71 -12.20 9.99 -24.90
N LEU A 72 -12.08 8.70 -24.62
CA LEU A 72 -12.36 8.16 -23.28
C LEU A 72 -11.34 8.69 -22.26
N ALA A 73 -11.83 9.07 -21.08
CA ALA A 73 -11.04 9.49 -19.93
C ALA A 73 -11.31 8.56 -18.74
N LEU A 74 -10.33 8.38 -17.86
CA LEU A 74 -10.58 7.69 -16.58
C LEU A 74 -11.34 8.66 -15.67
N LEU A 75 -12.60 8.33 -15.40
CA LEU A 75 -13.48 9.10 -14.55
C LEU A 75 -13.92 8.26 -13.35
N PRO A 76 -14.21 8.88 -12.18
CA PRO A 76 -14.78 8.17 -11.05
C PRO A 76 -16.02 7.37 -11.43
N LEU A 77 -16.13 6.16 -10.92
CA LEU A 77 -17.32 5.33 -11.04
C LEU A 77 -18.34 5.71 -9.97
N ASN A 78 -19.61 5.64 -10.36
CA ASN A 78 -20.75 5.67 -9.46
C ASN A 78 -21.53 4.35 -9.62
N SER A 79 -22.46 4.11 -8.70
CA SER A 79 -23.24 2.87 -8.66
C SER A 79 -24.16 2.64 -9.85
N SER A 80 -24.51 3.70 -10.58
CA SER A 80 -25.34 3.60 -11.79
C SER A 80 -24.58 3.06 -13.02
N HIS A 81 -23.24 3.03 -12.96
CA HIS A 81 -22.42 2.59 -14.09
C HIS A 81 -22.38 1.05 -14.19
N ALA A 82 -22.47 0.50 -15.40
CA ALA A 82 -22.50 -0.95 -15.61
C ALA A 82 -21.24 -1.70 -15.11
N ALA A 83 -20.09 -1.02 -15.07
CA ALA A 83 -18.84 -1.55 -14.52
C ALA A 83 -18.77 -1.47 -12.98
N TRP A 84 -19.80 -0.96 -12.31
CA TRP A 84 -19.84 -0.92 -10.85
C TRP A 84 -19.87 -2.36 -10.29
N PRO A 85 -18.89 -2.74 -9.46
CA PRO A 85 -18.71 -4.14 -9.10
C PRO A 85 -19.49 -4.57 -7.86
N TYR A 86 -20.16 -3.65 -7.17
CA TYR A 86 -20.77 -3.92 -5.86
C TYR A 86 -22.30 -3.93 -5.93
N PRO A 87 -22.97 -4.76 -5.10
CA PRO A 87 -24.43 -4.74 -5.03
C PRO A 87 -25.01 -3.45 -4.43
N SER A 88 -24.24 -2.79 -3.55
CA SER A 88 -24.60 -1.54 -2.87
C SER A 88 -24.12 -0.32 -3.64
N ASP A 89 -24.70 0.85 -3.34
CA ASP A 89 -24.27 2.13 -3.93
C ASP A 89 -22.87 2.58 -3.52
N THR A 90 -22.37 2.04 -2.41
CA THR A 90 -21.03 2.30 -1.88
C THR A 90 -20.15 1.06 -1.97
N ALA A 91 -18.85 1.29 -2.12
CA ALA A 91 -17.87 0.23 -2.00
C ALA A 91 -17.88 -0.33 -0.56
N PRO A 92 -17.56 -1.62 -0.36
CA PRO A 92 -17.45 -2.21 0.97
C PRO A 92 -16.31 -1.56 1.76
N SER A 93 -16.53 -1.36 3.06
CA SER A 93 -15.49 -0.93 3.99
C SER A 93 -14.51 -2.07 4.28
N LEU A 94 -13.33 -1.72 4.83
CA LEU A 94 -12.33 -2.73 5.25
C LEU A 94 -12.85 -3.69 6.31
N SER A 95 -13.81 -3.27 7.15
CA SER A 95 -14.42 -4.18 8.12
C SER A 95 -15.24 -5.29 7.45
N ALA A 96 -15.85 -5.02 6.29
CA ALA A 96 -16.58 -6.01 5.51
C ALA A 96 -15.68 -7.07 4.86
N ALA A 97 -14.36 -6.81 4.76
CA ALA A 97 -13.41 -7.80 4.23
C ALA A 97 -13.33 -9.08 5.08
N ARG A 98 -13.77 -9.02 6.36
CA ARG A 98 -13.75 -10.17 7.29
C ARG A 98 -14.64 -11.33 6.84
N ASP A 99 -15.77 -11.02 6.22
CA ASP A 99 -16.76 -12.03 5.82
C ASP A 99 -16.51 -12.57 4.40
N ILE A 100 -15.50 -12.04 3.72
CA ILE A 100 -15.14 -12.43 2.35
C ILE A 100 -13.98 -13.44 2.40
N PRO A 101 -14.05 -14.56 1.63
CA PRO A 101 -12.97 -15.52 1.57
C PRO A 101 -11.64 -14.89 1.11
N PRO A 102 -10.49 -15.29 1.70
CA PRO A 102 -9.18 -14.79 1.29
C PRO A 102 -8.86 -14.97 -0.19
N VAL A 103 -8.01 -14.10 -0.71
CA VAL A 103 -7.56 -14.12 -2.12
C VAL A 103 -6.16 -14.69 -2.27
N GLY A 104 -5.92 -15.36 -3.39
CA GLY A 104 -4.59 -15.80 -3.82
C GLY A 104 -3.84 -14.67 -4.51
N ILE A 105 -2.65 -14.31 -4.02
CA ILE A 105 -1.86 -13.21 -4.58
C ILE A 105 -0.43 -13.67 -4.86
N LEU A 106 0.05 -13.46 -6.08
CA LEU A 106 1.48 -13.51 -6.39
C LEU A 106 2.06 -12.10 -6.33
N VAL A 107 2.90 -11.82 -5.34
CA VAL A 107 3.69 -10.58 -5.22
C VAL A 107 5.05 -10.78 -5.87
N ALA A 108 5.21 -10.22 -7.06
CA ALA A 108 6.43 -10.24 -7.84
C ALA A 108 7.24 -8.95 -7.61
N VAL A 109 8.31 -9.08 -6.82
CA VAL A 109 9.25 -7.99 -6.55
C VAL A 109 10.31 -7.96 -7.64
N PHE A 110 10.29 -6.93 -8.47
CA PHE A 110 11.29 -6.74 -9.51
C PHE A 110 12.62 -6.36 -8.86
N SER A 111 13.65 -7.17 -9.13
CA SER A 111 14.99 -6.96 -8.59
C SER A 111 16.04 -7.17 -9.68
N THR A 112 17.31 -7.03 -9.33
CA THR A 112 18.45 -7.20 -10.25
C THR A 112 19.45 -8.18 -9.66
N ASP A 113 20.26 -8.82 -10.49
CA ASP A 113 21.30 -9.78 -10.07
C ASP A 113 22.13 -9.31 -8.85
N ARG A 114 22.55 -8.04 -8.81
CA ARG A 114 23.35 -7.45 -7.72
C ARG A 114 22.61 -7.19 -6.40
N ALA A 115 21.28 -7.18 -6.39
CA ALA A 115 20.47 -6.70 -5.27
C ALA A 115 20.19 -7.79 -4.20
N VAL A 116 21.12 -8.73 -4.02
CA VAL A 116 20.99 -9.86 -3.08
C VAL A 116 20.72 -9.39 -1.65
N GLU A 117 21.41 -8.35 -1.19
CA GLU A 117 21.21 -7.78 0.15
C GLU A 117 19.79 -7.26 0.32
N ARG A 118 19.25 -6.53 -0.67
CA ARG A 118 17.88 -6.01 -0.61
C ARG A 118 16.85 -7.13 -0.60
N ARG A 119 17.02 -8.16 -1.44
CA ARG A 119 16.16 -9.35 -1.42
C ARG A 119 16.19 -10.03 -0.04
N HIS A 120 17.37 -10.14 0.57
CA HIS A 120 17.50 -10.72 1.90
C HIS A 120 16.80 -9.87 2.98
N MET A 121 16.93 -8.54 2.93
CA MET A 121 16.18 -7.63 3.82
C MET A 121 14.67 -7.82 3.67
N ILE A 122 14.16 -7.98 2.44
CA ILE A 122 12.74 -8.26 2.19
C ILE A 122 12.33 -9.60 2.81
N ARG A 123 13.09 -10.68 2.57
CA ARG A 123 12.85 -12.01 3.16
C ARG A 123 12.80 -11.98 4.68
N GLN A 124 13.65 -11.17 5.32
CA GLN A 124 13.76 -11.06 6.77
C GLN A 124 12.77 -10.07 7.41
N SER A 125 12.01 -9.32 6.60
CA SER A 125 11.08 -8.30 7.07
C SER A 125 9.65 -8.64 6.65
N TYR A 126 9.00 -7.76 5.86
CA TYR A 126 7.58 -7.85 5.55
C TYR A 126 7.18 -9.14 4.83
N ALA A 127 8.12 -9.82 4.15
CA ALA A 127 7.80 -11.06 3.45
C ALA A 127 7.54 -12.25 4.39
N ARG A 128 7.97 -12.19 5.65
CA ARG A 128 7.81 -13.30 6.63
C ARG A 128 7.29 -12.87 7.99
N HIS A 129 7.41 -11.59 8.34
CA HIS A 129 7.04 -11.11 9.67
C HIS A 129 5.54 -11.25 9.93
N TRP A 130 5.16 -11.79 11.09
CA TRP A 130 3.77 -12.10 11.46
C TRP A 130 2.84 -10.86 11.44
N ARG A 131 3.34 -9.67 11.80
CA ARG A 131 2.54 -8.43 11.67
C ARG A 131 2.22 -8.05 10.23
N SER A 132 3.06 -8.46 9.27
CA SER A 132 2.78 -8.32 7.84
C SER A 132 1.96 -9.50 7.32
N ARG A 133 2.06 -10.68 7.94
CA ARG A 133 1.41 -11.93 7.54
C ARG A 133 0.43 -12.42 8.60
N ARG A 134 -0.81 -11.97 8.48
CA ARG A 134 -1.92 -12.32 9.37
C ARG A 134 -2.77 -13.46 8.77
N PRO A 135 -3.68 -14.09 9.56
CA PRO A 135 -4.62 -15.06 9.01
C PRO A 135 -5.33 -14.52 7.77
N GLY A 136 -5.40 -15.33 6.71
CA GLY A 136 -5.86 -14.91 5.38
C GLY A 136 -4.72 -14.66 4.38
N THR A 137 -3.47 -14.52 4.83
CA THR A 137 -2.30 -14.34 3.95
C THR A 137 -1.61 -15.65 3.52
N GLU A 138 -2.23 -16.80 3.79
CA GLU A 138 -1.70 -18.12 3.43
C GLU A 138 -1.57 -18.27 1.91
N GLY A 139 -2.44 -17.60 1.15
CA GLY A 139 -2.42 -17.55 -0.31
C GLY A 139 -1.58 -16.43 -0.93
N VAL A 140 -0.77 -15.71 -0.14
CA VAL A 140 0.07 -14.61 -0.64
C VAL A 140 1.50 -15.09 -0.82
N LYS A 141 1.99 -15.21 -2.05
CA LYS A 141 3.37 -15.66 -2.33
C LYS A 141 4.24 -14.48 -2.76
N VAL A 142 5.35 -14.25 -2.07
CA VAL A 142 6.35 -13.25 -2.49
C VAL A 142 7.45 -13.96 -3.29
N GLN A 143 7.75 -13.48 -4.49
CA GLN A 143 8.83 -13.97 -5.34
C GLN A 143 9.60 -12.80 -5.98
N PHE A 144 10.88 -13.02 -6.27
CA PHE A 144 11.73 -12.03 -6.92
C PHE A 144 11.84 -12.29 -8.41
N VAL A 145 11.63 -11.27 -9.25
CA VAL A 145 11.69 -11.39 -10.71
C VAL A 145 12.96 -10.79 -11.24
N LEU A 146 13.76 -11.62 -11.91
CA LEU A 146 15.01 -11.25 -12.56
C LEU A 146 14.99 -11.72 -14.02
N GLY A 147 15.65 -10.98 -14.91
CA GLY A 147 16.14 -11.50 -16.18
C GLY A 147 17.49 -12.21 -16.00
N ARG A 148 18.07 -12.66 -17.10
CA ARG A 148 19.38 -13.33 -17.12
C ARG A 148 20.44 -12.47 -16.42
N PRO A 149 21.15 -13.05 -15.43
CA PRO A 149 22.19 -12.33 -14.70
C PRO A 149 23.37 -11.99 -15.61
N ARG A 150 24.17 -11.01 -15.20
CA ARG A 150 25.49 -10.80 -15.78
C ARG A 150 26.43 -11.93 -15.33
N LYS A 151 27.42 -12.28 -16.16
CA LYS A 151 28.38 -13.38 -15.91
C LYS A 151 28.96 -13.41 -14.48
N GLY A 152 29.31 -12.25 -13.92
CA GLY A 152 29.88 -12.17 -12.57
C GLY A 152 28.93 -12.53 -11.43
N TYR A 153 27.62 -12.59 -11.69
CA TYR A 153 26.58 -12.89 -10.68
C TYR A 153 25.90 -14.25 -10.91
N GLU A 154 26.21 -14.95 -12.01
CA GLU A 154 25.58 -16.25 -12.35
C GLU A 154 25.67 -17.23 -11.17
N LYS A 155 26.88 -17.45 -10.63
CA LYS A 155 27.05 -18.43 -9.55
C LYS A 155 26.38 -18.02 -8.23
N ALA A 156 26.42 -16.73 -7.90
CA ALA A 156 25.79 -16.22 -6.70
C ALA A 156 24.26 -16.35 -6.79
N LEU A 157 23.69 -16.09 -7.98
CA LEU A 157 22.27 -16.24 -8.22
C LEU A 157 21.85 -17.71 -8.17
N GLU A 158 22.62 -18.64 -8.76
CA GLU A 158 22.35 -20.09 -8.66
C GLU A 158 22.23 -20.55 -7.21
N LEU A 159 23.20 -20.17 -6.37
CA LEU A 159 23.21 -20.52 -4.95
C LEU A 159 22.02 -19.89 -4.20
N GLU A 160 21.65 -18.66 -4.55
CA GLU A 160 20.47 -18.01 -3.97
C GLU A 160 19.17 -18.71 -4.38
N MET A 161 19.04 -19.10 -5.65
CA MET A 161 17.90 -19.85 -6.16
C MET A 161 17.75 -21.19 -5.45
N GLU A 162 18.86 -21.93 -5.27
CA GLU A 162 18.91 -23.19 -4.55
C GLU A 162 18.53 -23.02 -3.07
N ALA A 163 19.03 -21.97 -2.41
CA ALA A 163 18.80 -21.75 -0.99
C ALA A 163 17.35 -21.34 -0.65
N PHE A 164 16.68 -20.55 -1.50
CA PHE A 164 15.40 -19.91 -1.14
C PHE A 164 14.21 -20.33 -2.01
N GLY A 165 14.41 -20.79 -3.25
CA GLY A 165 13.33 -21.24 -4.13
C GLY A 165 12.28 -20.16 -4.48
N ASP A 166 12.60 -18.87 -4.29
CA ASP A 166 11.67 -17.75 -4.41
C ASP A 166 12.01 -16.80 -5.57
N ILE A 167 12.85 -17.24 -6.51
CA ILE A 167 13.28 -16.46 -7.67
C ILE A 167 12.60 -16.97 -8.94
N ILE A 168 11.99 -16.05 -9.68
CA ILE A 168 11.51 -16.21 -11.05
C ILE A 168 12.57 -15.64 -11.99
N LEU A 169 13.28 -16.54 -12.68
CA LEU A 169 14.26 -16.15 -13.69
C LEU A 169 13.62 -16.16 -15.08
N LEU A 170 13.51 -15.00 -15.71
CA LEU A 170 13.01 -14.83 -17.06
C LEU A 170 14.13 -15.03 -18.07
N ASP A 171 13.87 -15.78 -19.14
CA ASP A 171 14.82 -15.97 -20.24
C ASP A 171 14.87 -14.74 -21.17
N MET A 172 15.41 -13.65 -20.62
CA MET A 172 15.63 -12.40 -21.33
C MET A 172 16.75 -11.60 -20.64
N PRO A 173 17.43 -10.67 -21.32
CA PRO A 173 18.40 -9.79 -20.66
C PRO A 173 17.73 -8.97 -19.54
N GLU A 174 18.40 -8.85 -18.39
CA GLU A 174 17.93 -7.99 -17.29
C GLU A 174 17.76 -6.53 -17.76
N ASN A 175 16.57 -5.97 -17.53
CA ASN A 175 16.20 -4.62 -17.97
C ASN A 175 14.99 -4.11 -17.19
N MET A 176 14.76 -2.79 -17.21
CA MET A 176 13.55 -2.18 -16.64
C MET A 176 12.49 -1.85 -17.71
N ASN A 177 12.91 -1.29 -18.84
CA ASN A 177 12.03 -0.61 -19.80
C ASN A 177 11.97 -1.28 -21.19
N SER A 178 12.43 -2.54 -21.28
CA SER A 178 12.56 -3.31 -22.53
C SER A 178 11.92 -4.69 -22.37
N GLY A 179 10.67 -4.70 -21.91
CA GLY A 179 9.80 -5.88 -21.93
C GLY A 179 9.84 -6.81 -20.72
N LYS A 180 10.62 -6.52 -19.66
CA LYS A 180 10.63 -7.35 -18.44
C LYS A 180 9.22 -7.53 -17.85
N THR A 181 8.42 -6.46 -17.80
CA THR A 181 7.03 -6.50 -17.30
C THR A 181 6.12 -7.38 -18.17
N HIS A 182 6.24 -7.28 -19.50
CA HIS A 182 5.48 -8.15 -20.41
C HIS A 182 5.91 -9.61 -20.26
N GLY A 183 7.22 -9.87 -20.22
CA GLY A 183 7.80 -11.21 -20.03
C GLY A 183 7.36 -11.84 -18.72
N PHE A 184 7.33 -11.06 -17.64
CA PHE A 184 6.81 -11.47 -16.34
C PHE A 184 5.31 -11.85 -16.41
N PHE A 185 4.44 -10.99 -16.95
CA PHE A 185 3.02 -11.31 -17.04
C PHE A 185 2.75 -12.52 -17.95
N SER A 186 3.55 -12.69 -19.00
CA SER A 186 3.50 -13.89 -19.85
C SER A 186 3.87 -15.16 -19.08
N TRP A 187 4.93 -15.10 -18.28
CA TRP A 187 5.32 -16.21 -17.38
C TRP A 187 4.24 -16.48 -16.34
N ALA A 188 3.66 -15.43 -15.74
CA ALA A 188 2.66 -15.57 -14.68
C ALA A 188 1.37 -16.21 -15.21
N ALA A 189 0.90 -15.82 -16.40
CA ALA A 189 -0.29 -16.42 -17.03
C ALA A 189 -0.15 -17.94 -17.25
N ALA A 190 1.07 -18.40 -17.53
CA ALA A 190 1.38 -19.80 -17.77
C ALA A 190 1.66 -20.60 -16.48
N ASN A 191 2.39 -20.01 -15.54
CA ASN A 191 3.06 -20.77 -14.47
C ASN A 191 2.69 -20.34 -13.04
N ALA A 192 2.05 -19.18 -12.84
CA ALA A 192 1.85 -18.65 -11.50
C ALA A 192 0.92 -19.55 -10.66
N THR A 193 1.40 -19.93 -9.48
CA THR A 193 0.65 -20.69 -8.48
C THR A 193 0.92 -20.10 -7.09
N VAL A 194 -0.13 -20.03 -6.27
CA VAL A 194 -0.06 -19.57 -4.88
C VAL A 194 -0.22 -20.71 -3.89
N HIS A 195 -0.95 -21.76 -4.30
CA HIS A 195 -0.98 -23.07 -3.65
C HIS A 195 -0.80 -24.15 -4.72
N PRO A 196 -0.45 -25.39 -4.34
CA PRO A 196 -0.41 -26.51 -5.28
C PRO A 196 -1.71 -26.58 -6.10
N GLY A 197 -1.60 -26.42 -7.42
CA GLY A 197 -2.74 -26.45 -8.35
C GLY A 197 -3.65 -25.21 -8.36
N LYS A 198 -3.43 -24.21 -7.50
CA LYS A 198 -4.27 -22.99 -7.44
C LYS A 198 -3.55 -21.79 -8.05
N ARG A 199 -4.13 -21.23 -9.11
CA ARG A 199 -3.70 -19.96 -9.72
C ARG A 199 -4.01 -18.77 -8.78
N PRO A 200 -3.23 -17.69 -8.83
CA PRO A 200 -3.57 -16.47 -8.11
C PRO A 200 -4.85 -15.83 -8.65
N ASP A 201 -5.59 -15.15 -7.79
CA ASP A 201 -6.64 -14.20 -8.17
C ASP A 201 -6.02 -12.90 -8.71
N TYR A 202 -4.89 -12.48 -8.11
CA TYR A 202 -4.16 -11.26 -8.47
C TYR A 202 -2.67 -11.49 -8.62
N VAL A 203 -2.07 -10.77 -9.58
CA VAL A 203 -0.62 -10.70 -9.75
C VAL A 203 -0.18 -9.27 -9.51
N VAL A 204 0.68 -9.08 -8.52
CA VAL A 204 1.23 -7.78 -8.12
C VAL A 204 2.64 -7.65 -8.67
N LYS A 205 2.92 -6.55 -9.37
CA LYS A 205 4.30 -6.10 -9.62
C LYS A 205 4.66 -5.07 -8.58
N ALA A 206 5.84 -5.19 -7.97
CA ALA A 206 6.40 -4.19 -7.05
C ALA A 206 7.88 -3.97 -7.31
N ASP A 207 8.43 -2.84 -6.86
CA ASP A 207 9.87 -2.59 -6.84
C ASP A 207 10.55 -3.14 -5.57
N ASP A 208 11.85 -3.44 -5.63
CA ASP A 208 12.62 -3.91 -4.46
C ASP A 208 12.93 -2.79 -3.44
N ASP A 209 12.52 -1.55 -3.72
CA ASP A 209 12.47 -0.44 -2.78
C ASP A 209 11.06 -0.08 -2.29
N SER A 210 10.11 -0.99 -2.45
CA SER A 210 8.80 -0.98 -1.79
C SER A 210 8.79 -1.89 -0.55
N PHE A 211 8.25 -1.37 0.55
CA PHE A 211 7.91 -2.13 1.76
C PHE A 211 6.39 -2.34 1.80
N ILE A 212 5.95 -3.59 1.86
CA ILE A 212 4.54 -3.96 1.64
C ILE A 212 4.00 -4.70 2.86
N MET A 213 2.95 -4.17 3.49
CA MET A 213 2.20 -4.88 4.53
C MET A 213 1.28 -5.90 3.86
N LEU A 214 1.65 -7.18 3.85
CA LEU A 214 1.00 -8.20 3.01
C LEU A 214 -0.45 -8.47 3.40
N SER A 215 -0.78 -8.40 4.69
CA SER A 215 -2.14 -8.51 5.20
C SER A 215 -3.02 -7.35 4.74
N GLU A 216 -2.47 -6.14 4.74
CA GLU A 216 -3.19 -4.97 4.24
C GLU A 216 -3.42 -5.09 2.73
N LEU A 217 -2.39 -5.45 1.97
CA LEU A 217 -2.52 -5.71 0.53
C LEU A 217 -3.60 -6.76 0.23
N GLU A 218 -3.59 -7.87 0.97
CA GLU A 218 -4.59 -8.93 0.81
C GLU A 218 -6.01 -8.43 1.12
N HIS A 219 -6.20 -7.72 2.24
CA HIS A 219 -7.51 -7.15 2.58
C HIS A 219 -8.01 -6.16 1.52
N ARG A 220 -7.14 -5.32 0.94
CA ARG A 220 -7.53 -4.40 -0.14
C ARG A 220 -7.96 -5.17 -1.40
N LEU A 221 -7.19 -6.16 -1.80
CA LEU A 221 -7.48 -6.96 -3.01
C LEU A 221 -8.65 -7.90 -2.82
N ARG A 222 -8.94 -8.33 -1.60
CA ARG A 222 -10.14 -9.10 -1.25
C ARG A 222 -11.43 -8.35 -1.54
N LEU A 223 -11.40 -7.01 -1.39
CA LEU A 223 -12.52 -6.11 -1.73
C LEU A 223 -12.54 -5.69 -3.20
N ALA A 224 -11.46 -5.91 -3.95
CA ALA A 224 -11.40 -5.56 -5.35
C ALA A 224 -12.18 -6.59 -6.20
N PRO A 225 -12.65 -6.21 -7.40
CA PRO A 225 -13.26 -7.18 -8.31
C PRO A 225 -12.24 -8.23 -8.74
N ARG A 226 -12.61 -9.52 -8.74
CA ARG A 226 -11.69 -10.62 -9.10
C ARG A 226 -11.36 -10.70 -10.59
N GLN A 227 -12.08 -9.95 -11.42
CA GLN A 227 -11.89 -9.88 -12.85
C GLN A 227 -11.85 -8.42 -13.31
N LYS A 228 -11.15 -8.16 -14.42
CA LYS A 228 -11.04 -6.84 -15.06
C LYS A 228 -10.72 -5.73 -14.06
N SER A 229 -9.80 -5.96 -13.13
CA SER A 229 -9.44 -4.94 -12.15
C SER A 229 -7.94 -4.69 -12.11
N ILE A 230 -7.62 -3.41 -11.92
CA ILE A 230 -6.27 -2.95 -11.63
C ILE A 230 -6.30 -2.15 -10.33
N TRP A 231 -5.38 -2.44 -9.43
CA TRP A 231 -5.27 -1.79 -8.11
C TRP A 231 -3.90 -1.15 -7.93
N GLY A 232 -3.85 0.01 -7.27
CA GLY A 232 -2.59 0.69 -6.92
C GLY A 232 -2.77 2.20 -6.74
N TYR A 233 -1.65 2.93 -6.69
CA TYR A 233 -1.68 4.39 -6.60
C TYR A 233 -1.94 5.02 -7.98
N LEU A 234 -3.13 5.61 -8.17
CA LEU A 234 -3.52 6.21 -9.45
C LEU A 234 -2.88 7.60 -9.64
N VAL A 235 -1.93 7.72 -10.55
CA VAL A 235 -1.23 8.98 -10.86
C VAL A 235 -1.98 9.77 -11.91
N LYS A 236 -2.37 11.01 -11.58
CA LYS A 236 -3.03 11.97 -12.48
C LYS A 236 -4.17 11.33 -13.30
N ASP A 237 -4.96 10.46 -12.65
CA ASP A 237 -6.06 9.71 -13.26
C ASP A 237 -5.67 9.04 -14.60
N SER A 238 -4.45 8.51 -14.69
CA SER A 238 -3.87 8.06 -15.96
C SER A 238 -3.26 6.65 -15.91
N PHE A 239 -2.49 6.33 -14.88
CA PHE A 239 -1.81 5.04 -14.74
C PHE A 239 -1.58 4.71 -13.27
N MET A 240 -1.49 3.42 -12.93
CA MET A 240 -1.04 3.01 -11.60
C MET A 240 0.48 3.16 -11.52
N ALA A 241 0.97 3.76 -10.45
CA ALA A 241 2.38 4.03 -10.26
C ALA A 241 3.20 2.73 -10.10
N GLY A 242 4.47 2.79 -10.50
CA GLY A 242 5.33 1.62 -10.63
C GLY A 242 5.75 0.95 -9.31
N GLU A 243 5.59 1.61 -8.16
CA GLU A 243 6.04 1.07 -6.86
C GLU A 243 5.37 -0.26 -6.49
N ALA A 244 4.08 -0.36 -6.79
CA ALA A 244 3.25 -1.52 -6.57
C ALA A 244 1.90 -1.35 -7.29
N TYR A 245 1.55 -2.30 -8.15
CA TYR A 245 0.19 -2.41 -8.69
C TYR A 245 -0.19 -3.87 -8.91
N ALA A 246 -1.48 -4.15 -8.78
CA ALA A 246 -2.06 -5.48 -8.99
C ALA A 246 -2.89 -5.51 -10.26
N LEU A 247 -2.81 -6.61 -11.00
CA LEU A 247 -3.78 -6.95 -12.04
C LEU A 247 -4.55 -8.20 -11.60
N SER A 248 -5.86 -8.21 -11.83
CA SER A 248 -6.62 -9.46 -11.80
C SER A 248 -6.06 -10.45 -12.81
N PHE A 249 -6.17 -11.75 -12.51
CA PHE A 249 -5.50 -12.78 -13.29
C PHE A 249 -5.96 -12.85 -14.75
N ASP A 250 -7.21 -12.50 -15.05
CA ASP A 250 -7.74 -12.41 -16.42
C ASP A 250 -7.05 -11.30 -17.25
N LEU A 251 -6.72 -10.17 -16.63
CA LEU A 251 -5.95 -9.11 -17.30
C LEU A 251 -4.50 -9.55 -17.57
N VAL A 252 -3.91 -10.35 -16.67
CA VAL A 252 -2.59 -10.96 -16.89
C VAL A 252 -2.64 -11.92 -18.08
N GLN A 253 -3.69 -12.75 -18.18
CA GLN A 253 -3.92 -13.62 -19.33
C GLN A 253 -4.10 -12.84 -20.63
N TYR A 254 -4.86 -11.74 -20.60
CA TYR A 254 -5.02 -10.85 -21.75
C TYR A 254 -3.68 -10.28 -22.24
N VAL A 255 -2.84 -9.79 -21.31
CA VAL A 255 -1.51 -9.26 -21.65
C VAL A 255 -0.66 -10.33 -22.34
N ALA A 256 -0.64 -11.55 -21.79
CA ALA A 256 0.13 -12.66 -22.35
C ALA A 256 -0.38 -13.13 -23.74
N ALA A 257 -1.70 -13.17 -23.92
CA ALA A 257 -2.33 -13.69 -25.12
C ALA A 257 -2.29 -12.71 -26.30
N SER A 258 -2.26 -11.41 -26.05
CA SER A 258 -2.43 -10.38 -27.07
C SER A 258 -1.19 -10.18 -27.96
N PRO A 259 -1.25 -10.50 -29.27
CA PRO A 259 -0.10 -10.34 -30.16
C PRO A 259 0.37 -8.88 -30.29
N ALA A 260 -0.56 -7.93 -30.27
CA ALA A 260 -0.27 -6.50 -30.38
C ALA A 260 0.56 -5.97 -29.19
N LEU A 261 0.43 -6.57 -28.01
CA LEU A 261 1.13 -6.10 -26.81
C LEU A 261 2.59 -6.60 -26.76
N ARG A 262 2.90 -7.68 -27.47
CA ARG A 262 4.26 -8.26 -27.54
C ARG A 262 5.28 -7.31 -28.16
N THR A 263 4.85 -6.42 -29.04
CA THR A 263 5.72 -5.40 -29.67
C THR A 263 5.69 -4.08 -28.91
N MET A 264 4.74 -3.89 -27.98
CA MET A 264 4.56 -2.65 -27.21
C MET A 264 5.25 -2.72 -25.85
N VAL A 265 6.55 -3.00 -25.87
CA VAL A 265 7.32 -3.35 -24.66
C VAL A 265 8.41 -2.34 -24.29
N HIS A 266 8.60 -1.30 -25.11
CA HIS A 266 9.61 -0.27 -24.90
C HIS A 266 9.01 1.00 -24.29
N GLY A 267 9.52 1.40 -23.12
CA GLY A 267 9.05 2.57 -22.39
C GLY A 267 8.98 2.33 -20.88
N LYS A 268 8.46 3.32 -20.14
CA LYS A 268 8.18 3.16 -18.72
C LYS A 268 7.06 2.15 -18.53
N GLU A 269 7.27 1.15 -17.68
CA GLU A 269 6.41 -0.02 -17.61
C GLU A 269 5.02 0.29 -17.08
N ASP A 270 4.93 1.16 -16.08
CA ASP A 270 3.69 1.64 -15.46
C ASP A 270 2.71 2.24 -16.50
N LYS A 271 3.25 3.10 -17.36
CA LYS A 271 2.52 3.74 -18.46
C LYS A 271 2.20 2.76 -19.58
N LEU A 272 3.07 1.78 -19.83
CA LEU A 272 2.82 0.73 -20.83
C LEU A 272 1.65 -0.17 -20.40
N VAL A 273 1.63 -0.64 -19.15
CA VAL A 273 0.50 -1.42 -18.62
C VAL A 273 -0.80 -0.65 -18.76
N ALA A 274 -0.80 0.63 -18.38
CA ALA A 274 -1.97 1.47 -18.53
C ALA A 274 -2.41 1.67 -19.99
N ARG A 275 -1.47 1.64 -20.95
CA ARG A 275 -1.78 1.66 -22.38
C ARG A 275 -2.33 0.32 -22.85
N TRP A 276 -1.76 -0.80 -22.39
CA TRP A 276 -2.24 -2.14 -22.72
C TRP A 276 -3.69 -2.34 -22.27
N LEU A 277 -4.05 -1.92 -21.05
CA LEU A 277 -5.42 -2.02 -20.55
C LEU A 277 -6.41 -1.15 -21.35
N ARG A 278 -5.97 0.01 -21.84
CA ARG A 278 -6.77 0.83 -22.76
C ARG A 278 -7.00 0.19 -24.13
N MET A 279 -6.19 -0.80 -24.51
CA MET A 279 -6.39 -1.57 -25.73
C MET A 279 -7.28 -2.80 -25.52
N HIS A 280 -7.69 -3.07 -24.28
CA HIS A 280 -8.60 -4.17 -23.98
C HIS A 280 -9.93 -4.00 -24.73
N PRO A 281 -10.52 -5.07 -25.31
CA PRO A 281 -11.80 -4.97 -26.00
C PRO A 281 -12.92 -4.43 -25.09
N GLN A 282 -12.89 -4.81 -23.81
CA GLN A 282 -13.83 -4.38 -22.77
C GLN A 282 -13.21 -3.36 -21.81
N ARG A 283 -12.39 -2.43 -22.32
CA ARG A 283 -11.66 -1.45 -21.51
C ARG A 283 -12.53 -0.56 -20.59
N GLU A 284 -13.81 -0.37 -20.93
CA GLU A 284 -14.80 0.40 -20.16
C GLU A 284 -15.39 -0.41 -18.98
N GLU A 285 -15.20 -1.72 -19.00
CA GLU A 285 -15.54 -2.62 -17.89
C GLU A 285 -14.36 -2.83 -16.93
N ILE A 286 -13.17 -2.30 -17.25
CA ILE A 286 -12.00 -2.41 -16.37
C ILE A 286 -12.13 -1.43 -15.22
N VAL A 287 -12.16 -1.96 -14.00
CA VAL A 287 -12.25 -1.18 -12.76
C VAL A 287 -10.84 -0.85 -12.26
N TRP A 288 -10.56 0.44 -12.15
CA TRP A 288 -9.32 0.97 -11.58
C TRP A 288 -9.56 1.32 -10.11
N VAL A 289 -9.08 0.48 -9.20
CA VAL A 289 -9.21 0.64 -7.75
C VAL A 289 -8.05 1.50 -7.25
N ALA A 290 -8.32 2.78 -6.97
CA ALA A 290 -7.28 3.73 -6.60
C ALA A 290 -7.04 3.76 -5.08
N GLU A 291 -5.80 3.47 -4.67
CA GLU A 291 -5.34 3.50 -3.27
C GLU A 291 -4.34 4.64 -3.08
N ARG A 292 -4.83 5.82 -2.66
CA ARG A 292 -4.03 7.05 -2.57
C ARG A 292 -3.66 7.50 -1.16
N CYS A 293 -4.38 6.99 -0.14
CA CYS A 293 -4.09 7.33 1.26
C CYS A 293 -3.00 6.42 1.84
N TRP A 294 -3.05 5.12 1.51
CA TRP A 294 -2.25 4.09 2.17
C TRP A 294 -1.00 3.63 1.39
N ILE A 295 -0.74 4.26 0.24
CA ILE A 295 0.47 4.08 -0.56
C ILE A 295 1.16 5.45 -0.68
N TYR A 296 2.40 5.53 -0.21
CA TYR A 296 3.15 6.78 -0.16
C TYR A 296 4.67 6.53 -0.16
N ASP A 297 5.45 7.59 -0.37
CA ASP A 297 6.91 7.50 -0.32
C ASP A 297 7.42 7.63 1.13
N HIS A 298 8.57 7.01 1.41
CA HIS A 298 9.24 7.10 2.70
C HIS A 298 9.31 8.56 3.20
N PRO A 299 9.08 8.84 4.50
CA PRO A 299 8.98 10.22 4.99
C PRO A 299 10.21 11.11 4.71
N LYS A 300 11.38 10.48 4.53
CA LYS A 300 12.66 11.14 4.21
C LYS A 300 12.96 11.29 2.71
N ALA A 301 12.13 10.77 1.82
CA ALA A 301 12.39 10.77 0.39
C ALA A 301 12.34 12.18 -0.23
N GLY A 302 11.57 13.10 0.36
CA GLY A 302 11.49 14.48 -0.09
C GLY A 302 10.76 14.65 -1.42
N THR A 303 9.88 13.71 -1.75
CA THR A 303 9.03 13.75 -2.94
C THR A 303 7.67 14.39 -2.60
N VAL A 304 6.86 14.67 -3.62
CA VAL A 304 5.46 15.12 -3.45
C VAL A 304 4.54 14.05 -2.83
N TYR A 305 4.99 12.80 -2.80
CA TYR A 305 4.26 11.65 -2.24
C TYR A 305 4.73 11.30 -0.82
N SER A 306 5.71 12.03 -0.27
CA SER A 306 6.25 11.75 1.07
C SER A 306 5.40 12.43 2.14
N HIS A 307 5.02 11.66 3.17
CA HIS A 307 4.52 12.15 4.46
C HIS A 307 5.00 11.19 5.57
N GLY A 308 4.67 11.47 6.83
CA GLY A 308 5.01 10.60 7.95
C GLY A 308 4.37 9.22 7.84
N PHE A 309 4.92 8.24 8.56
CA PHE A 309 4.32 6.91 8.65
C PHE A 309 2.89 7.02 9.19
N LEU A 310 1.97 6.39 8.48
CA LEU A 310 0.54 6.59 8.65
C LEU A 310 -0.12 5.39 9.34
N TYR A 311 -0.96 5.68 10.33
CA TYR A 311 -1.72 4.68 11.10
C TYR A 311 -3.23 4.98 11.04
N PRO A 312 -4.10 3.98 11.31
CA PRO A 312 -5.55 4.14 11.35
C PRO A 312 -6.02 5.32 12.20
N SER A 313 -5.46 5.46 13.41
CA SER A 313 -5.76 6.58 14.31
C SER A 313 -5.51 7.97 13.70
N THR A 314 -4.41 8.14 12.96
CA THR A 314 -4.07 9.40 12.28
C THR A 314 -5.09 9.72 11.19
N VAL A 315 -5.46 8.73 10.37
CA VAL A 315 -6.47 8.91 9.31
C VAL A 315 -7.84 9.22 9.89
N GLU A 316 -8.20 8.54 10.96
CA GLU A 316 -9.45 8.78 11.67
C GLU A 316 -9.51 10.20 12.28
N ALA A 317 -8.40 10.70 12.83
CA ALA A 317 -8.31 12.09 13.27
C ALA A 317 -8.49 13.09 12.11
N ILE A 318 -7.90 12.83 10.94
CA ILE A 318 -8.06 13.66 9.73
C ILE A 318 -9.53 13.69 9.28
N ARG A 319 -10.23 12.55 9.33
CA ARG A 319 -11.67 12.46 8.98
C ARG A 319 -12.52 13.28 9.95
N ARG A 320 -12.28 13.19 11.26
CA ARG A 320 -13.01 13.98 12.26
C ARG A 320 -12.77 15.48 12.11
N GLU A 321 -11.52 15.90 11.89
CA GLU A 321 -11.18 17.30 11.63
C GLU A 321 -11.98 17.87 10.45
N ARG A 322 -12.05 17.11 9.35
CA ARG A 322 -12.80 17.49 8.15
C ARG A 322 -14.31 17.52 8.39
N ALA A 323 -14.85 16.53 9.10
CA ALA A 323 -16.28 16.50 9.44
C ALA A 323 -16.68 17.67 10.35
N ALA A 324 -15.79 18.09 11.25
CA ALA A 324 -16.03 19.20 12.18
C ALA A 324 -15.88 20.60 11.53
N GLY A 325 -15.28 20.70 10.35
CA GLY A 325 -14.98 21.98 9.68
C GLY A 325 -13.98 22.88 10.43
N ASN A 326 -13.42 22.41 11.54
CA ASN A 326 -12.56 23.14 12.46
C ASN A 326 -11.27 22.34 12.66
N GLY A 327 -10.22 22.68 11.89
CA GLY A 327 -8.89 22.14 12.07
C GLY A 327 -7.88 23.22 12.45
N ASP A 328 -6.83 22.85 13.19
CA ASP A 328 -5.67 23.72 13.50
C ASP A 328 -4.96 24.27 12.25
N LEU A 329 -5.28 23.72 11.08
CA LEU A 329 -4.75 24.07 9.77
C LEU A 329 -5.69 24.99 8.97
N ALA A 330 -6.84 25.41 9.53
CA ALA A 330 -7.81 26.29 8.88
C ALA A 330 -7.20 27.61 8.37
N GLY A 331 -6.16 28.12 9.05
CA GLY A 331 -5.44 29.34 8.66
C GLY A 331 -4.45 29.18 7.49
N LEU A 332 -4.13 27.95 7.05
CA LEU A 332 -3.15 27.70 5.98
C LEU A 332 -3.75 27.78 4.57
N GLY A 333 -5.08 27.90 4.44
CA GLY A 333 -5.79 27.74 3.17
C GLY A 333 -5.90 26.26 2.76
N VAL A 334 -7.02 25.89 2.13
CA VAL A 334 -7.44 24.49 1.91
C VAL A 334 -6.35 23.63 1.25
N SER A 335 -5.74 24.11 0.16
CA SER A 335 -4.74 23.33 -0.57
C SER A 335 -3.45 23.05 0.23
N LEU A 336 -3.03 23.97 1.10
CA LEU A 336 -1.84 23.78 1.94
C LEU A 336 -2.17 22.91 3.16
N ALA A 337 -3.37 23.09 3.72
CA ALA A 337 -3.88 22.25 4.80
C ALA A 337 -3.99 20.78 4.36
N ASP A 338 -4.39 20.52 3.12
CA ASP A 338 -4.54 19.16 2.58
C ASP A 338 -3.23 18.46 2.24
N ALA A 339 -2.17 19.25 2.02
CA ALA A 339 -0.83 18.74 1.77
C ALA A 339 0.07 18.74 3.02
N TYR A 340 -0.42 19.27 4.14
CA TYR A 340 0.36 19.40 5.36
C TYR A 340 0.84 18.04 5.87
N SER A 341 2.11 17.98 6.28
CA SER A 341 2.67 16.87 7.05
C SER A 341 3.55 17.43 8.16
N THR A 342 3.42 16.83 9.33
CA THR A 342 4.26 17.10 10.52
C THR A 342 5.71 16.66 10.33
N VAL A 343 5.94 15.71 9.41
CA VAL A 343 7.24 15.06 9.18
C VAL A 343 7.91 15.57 7.91
N SER A 344 7.17 15.53 6.79
CA SER A 344 7.71 15.83 5.46
C SER A 344 7.31 17.23 5.02
N ARG A 345 8.27 18.05 4.59
CA ARG A 345 8.04 19.43 4.16
C ARG A 345 8.39 19.62 2.70
N PHE A 346 7.53 19.10 1.84
CA PHE A 346 7.61 19.41 0.41
C PHE A 346 6.98 20.79 0.14
N GLY A 347 7.73 21.69 -0.51
CA GLY A 347 7.14 22.84 -1.20
C GLY A 347 6.58 24.00 -0.36
N SER A 348 7.06 24.26 0.87
CA SER A 348 6.79 25.56 1.50
C SER A 348 7.39 26.67 0.62
N THR A 349 6.57 27.67 0.28
CA THR A 349 6.62 28.58 -0.88
C THR A 349 7.85 29.50 -1.05
N PHE A 350 9.02 29.17 -0.48
CA PHE A 350 10.20 30.06 -0.50
C PHE A 350 11.55 29.36 -0.70
N SER A 351 11.62 28.18 -1.31
CA SER A 351 12.94 27.64 -1.60
C SER A 351 13.02 26.60 -2.72
N LYS A 352 13.98 26.81 -3.63
CA LYS A 352 14.56 25.77 -4.50
C LYS A 352 15.16 24.58 -3.71
N TYR A 353 15.17 24.69 -2.38
CA TYR A 353 15.61 23.70 -1.39
C TYR A 353 14.45 23.15 -0.55
N ALA A 354 13.23 22.98 -1.11
CA ALA A 354 12.11 22.28 -0.48
C ALA A 354 12.65 21.13 0.40
N SER A 355 12.54 21.32 1.71
CA SER A 355 13.53 20.83 2.66
C SER A 355 13.42 19.32 2.83
N TRP A 356 14.51 18.62 2.51
CA TRP A 356 14.78 17.26 2.99
C TRP A 356 14.41 17.14 4.47
N TYR A 357 13.89 15.96 4.86
CA TYR A 357 13.58 15.68 6.26
C TYR A 357 14.73 16.11 7.18
N ARG A 358 14.38 16.82 8.26
CA ARG A 358 15.29 17.17 9.34
C ARG A 358 14.71 16.64 10.64
N ALA A 359 15.55 15.98 11.42
CA ALA A 359 15.13 15.51 12.74
C ALA A 359 14.61 16.69 13.58
N PRO A 360 13.49 16.53 14.30
CA PRO A 360 12.87 17.61 15.05
C PRO A 360 13.72 18.07 16.25
N ALA A 361 14.67 17.24 16.70
CA ALA A 361 15.66 17.59 17.70
C ALA A 361 16.98 16.85 17.46
N PRO A 362 18.12 17.39 17.91
CA PRO A 362 19.40 16.66 17.94
C PRO A 362 19.41 15.60 19.05
N GLY A 363 20.28 14.60 18.91
CA GLY A 363 20.53 13.61 19.98
C GLY A 363 19.39 12.63 20.24
N LEU A 364 18.47 12.45 19.29
CA LEU A 364 17.42 11.43 19.36
C LEU A 364 18.02 10.03 19.28
N SER A 365 17.57 9.13 20.15
CA SER A 365 17.85 7.68 20.06
C SER A 365 17.29 7.11 18.75
N VAL A 366 17.68 5.88 18.38
CA VAL A 366 17.18 5.23 17.15
C VAL A 366 15.65 5.14 17.17
N ARG A 367 15.07 4.69 18.29
CA ARG A 367 13.61 4.55 18.44
C ARG A 367 12.91 5.91 18.42
N GLU A 368 13.48 6.90 19.11
CA GLU A 368 12.98 8.28 19.10
C GLU A 368 12.97 8.86 17.67
N ARG A 369 13.98 8.55 16.85
CA ARG A 369 14.02 8.99 15.44
C ARG A 369 12.96 8.32 14.58
N VAL A 370 12.68 7.03 14.78
CA VAL A 370 11.63 6.34 14.04
C VAL A 370 10.26 6.88 14.42
N GLU A 371 10.00 7.08 15.72
CA GLU A 371 8.74 7.68 16.18
C GLU A 371 8.56 9.12 15.68
N ALA A 372 9.66 9.89 15.56
CA ALA A 372 9.62 11.21 14.95
C ALA A 372 9.28 11.21 13.44
N LEU A 373 9.32 10.05 12.78
CA LEU A 373 8.87 9.86 11.39
C LEU A 373 7.39 9.47 11.30
N VAL A 374 6.69 9.28 12.42
CA VAL A 374 5.26 8.96 12.45
C VAL A 374 4.44 10.23 12.34
N GLU A 375 3.46 10.24 11.44
CA GLU A 375 2.62 11.40 11.17
C GLU A 375 1.76 11.75 12.40
N ASN A 376 1.78 13.02 12.79
CA ASN A 376 1.12 13.57 13.98
C ASN A 376 1.60 12.99 15.32
N SER A 377 2.71 12.24 15.36
CA SER A 377 3.29 11.81 16.63
C SER A 377 3.81 13.03 17.42
N PRO A 378 3.67 13.08 18.75
CA PRO A 378 4.29 14.13 19.56
C PRO A 378 5.80 14.28 19.30
N MET A 379 6.48 13.18 18.97
CA MET A 379 7.90 13.18 18.62
C MET A 379 8.21 13.95 17.33
N SER A 380 7.31 13.93 16.34
CA SER A 380 7.46 14.68 15.08
C SER A 380 7.36 16.19 15.28
N MET A 381 6.78 16.64 16.41
CA MET A 381 6.47 18.03 16.71
C MET A 381 7.24 18.59 17.92
N VAL A 382 8.31 17.93 18.38
CA VAL A 382 9.12 18.39 19.53
C VAL A 382 9.64 19.83 19.36
N HIS A 383 9.87 20.28 18.12
CA HIS A 383 10.31 21.64 17.83
C HIS A 383 9.21 22.70 17.89
N ARG A 384 7.93 22.33 18.04
CA ARG A 384 6.77 23.26 18.12
C ARG A 384 6.57 23.74 19.56
N PRO A 385 7.10 24.92 19.95
CA PRO A 385 7.07 25.35 21.35
C PRO A 385 5.65 25.62 21.87
N ASP A 386 4.69 25.85 20.97
CA ASP A 386 3.27 26.04 21.23
C ASP A 386 2.56 24.79 21.79
N LEU A 387 3.09 23.60 21.50
CA LEU A 387 2.53 22.33 21.97
C LEU A 387 3.12 21.89 23.32
N TRP A 388 4.13 22.60 23.82
CA TRP A 388 4.86 22.24 25.04
C TRP A 388 4.82 23.39 26.04
N ASN A 389 5.09 23.11 27.31
CA ASN A 389 5.21 24.16 28.31
C ASN A 389 6.28 25.19 27.87
N PRO A 390 5.91 26.47 27.60
CA PRO A 390 6.84 27.48 27.11
C PRO A 390 8.00 27.77 28.08
N ALA A 391 7.84 27.44 29.36
CA ALA A 391 8.88 27.58 30.37
C ALA A 391 9.97 26.49 30.28
N GLU A 392 9.71 25.36 29.61
CA GLU A 392 10.65 24.24 29.52
C GLU A 392 11.69 24.46 28.40
N LYS A 393 12.86 24.98 28.79
CA LYS A 393 13.96 25.28 27.88
C LYS A 393 14.79 24.05 27.49
N SER A 394 14.71 22.95 28.25
CA SER A 394 15.49 21.74 27.97
C SER A 394 14.90 20.94 26.81
N VAL A 395 15.65 20.82 25.71
CA VAL A 395 15.31 19.97 24.56
C VAL A 395 15.13 18.51 25.01
N ARG A 396 15.98 18.02 25.91
CA ARG A 396 15.91 16.62 26.34
C ARG A 396 14.66 16.32 27.19
N ARG A 397 14.20 17.26 28.02
CA ARG A 397 12.95 17.11 28.75
C ARG A 397 11.73 17.15 27.83
N ARG A 398 11.74 17.99 26.79
CA ARG A 398 10.71 17.97 25.74
C ARG A 398 10.69 16.65 24.98
N ILE A 399 11.85 16.12 24.62
CA ILE A 399 11.95 14.78 24.00
C ILE A 399 11.38 13.72 24.93
N ALA A 400 11.73 13.73 26.23
CA ALA A 400 11.21 12.76 27.18
C ALA A 400 9.68 12.86 27.35
N ALA A 401 9.14 14.07 27.44
CA ALA A 401 7.70 14.31 27.52
C ALA A 401 6.98 13.85 26.24
N ALA A 402 7.50 14.18 25.06
CA ALA A 402 6.95 13.74 23.78
C ALA A 402 7.01 12.23 23.61
N TRP A 403 8.10 11.61 24.05
CA TRP A 403 8.25 10.16 24.06
C TRP A 403 7.19 9.53 24.96
N SER A 404 7.03 10.00 26.20
CA SER A 404 6.02 9.48 27.12
C SER A 404 4.58 9.70 26.66
N ALA A 405 4.30 10.78 25.93
CA ALA A 405 2.97 11.10 25.40
C ALA A 405 2.64 10.40 24.07
N ARG A 406 3.59 9.67 23.46
CA ARG A 406 3.37 8.98 22.18
C ARG A 406 2.27 7.94 22.33
N SER A 407 1.46 7.79 21.29
CA SER A 407 0.44 6.76 21.26
C SER A 407 1.06 5.36 21.34
N SER A 408 0.45 4.49 22.13
CA SER A 408 0.77 3.07 22.15
C SER A 408 0.48 2.45 20.78
N ARG A 409 1.01 1.25 20.54
CA ARG A 409 0.73 0.55 19.29
C ARG A 409 -0.76 0.17 19.18
N GLU A 410 -1.37 -0.26 20.26
CA GLU A 410 -2.81 -0.54 20.33
C GLU A 410 -3.65 0.70 19.98
N GLU A 411 -3.30 1.87 20.54
CA GLU A 411 -3.97 3.14 20.22
C GLU A 411 -3.79 3.53 18.75
N LYS A 412 -2.59 3.31 18.18
CA LYS A 412 -2.31 3.59 16.76
C LYS A 412 -3.27 2.84 15.84
N TYR A 413 -3.64 1.61 16.21
CA TYR A 413 -4.56 0.73 15.50
C TYR A 413 -5.99 0.72 16.07
N LEU A 414 -6.35 1.74 16.87
CA LEU A 414 -7.71 1.92 17.40
C LEU A 414 -8.23 0.71 18.20
N GLY A 415 -7.34 -0.01 18.89
CA GLY A 415 -7.69 -1.21 19.66
C GLY A 415 -7.96 -2.45 18.81
N ASP A 416 -7.72 -2.42 17.49
CA ASP A 416 -7.81 -3.63 16.68
C ASP A 416 -6.65 -4.57 17.04
N GLU A 417 -6.97 -5.68 17.72
CA GLU A 417 -6.01 -6.73 18.12
C GLU A 417 -5.23 -7.30 16.93
N GLU A 418 -5.83 -7.24 15.73
CA GLU A 418 -5.19 -7.66 14.50
C GLU A 418 -4.53 -6.50 13.73
N GLU A 419 -4.38 -5.32 14.32
CA GLU A 419 -3.72 -4.15 13.74
C GLU A 419 -4.16 -3.86 12.29
N ARG A 420 -5.47 -3.97 12.08
CA ARG A 420 -6.25 -3.77 10.83
C ARG A 420 -6.04 -2.38 10.19
N GLY A 421 -5.98 -2.26 8.86
CA GLY A 421 -6.47 -1.07 8.12
C GLY A 421 -5.47 0.07 7.91
N GLY A 422 -4.18 -0.18 8.15
CA GLY A 422 -3.12 0.83 8.08
C GLY A 422 -2.43 0.97 6.72
N THR A 423 -1.18 1.44 6.76
CA THR A 423 -0.28 1.57 5.61
C THR A 423 -0.17 0.27 4.81
N VAL A 424 -0.35 0.35 3.48
CA VAL A 424 -0.22 -0.80 2.57
C VAL A 424 1.17 -0.85 1.96
N VAL A 425 1.66 0.26 1.40
CA VAL A 425 2.97 0.34 0.74
C VAL A 425 3.71 1.61 1.14
N VAL A 426 4.99 1.47 1.50
CA VAL A 426 5.94 2.58 1.59
C VAL A 426 6.99 2.40 0.48
N HIS A 427 7.09 3.38 -0.42
CA HIS A 427 8.03 3.34 -1.56
C HIS A 427 9.24 4.26 -1.36
N TYR A 428 10.10 4.32 -2.38
CA TYR A 428 11.26 5.17 -2.48
C TYR A 428 12.27 4.93 -1.34
N ILE A 429 12.38 3.68 -0.89
CA ILE A 429 13.30 3.28 0.19
C ILE A 429 14.71 3.06 -0.39
N LYS A 430 15.33 4.15 -0.85
CA LYS A 430 16.61 4.15 -1.56
C LYS A 430 17.82 3.79 -0.70
N ARG A 431 17.65 3.71 0.62
CA ARG A 431 18.73 3.43 1.57
C ARG A 431 18.38 2.31 2.53
N GLN A 432 19.39 1.56 2.96
CA GLN A 432 19.20 0.45 3.90
C GLN A 432 18.69 0.95 5.25
N GLU A 433 19.18 2.11 5.73
CA GLU A 433 18.71 2.67 7.00
C GLU A 433 17.22 3.03 6.96
N TRP A 434 16.71 3.52 5.82
CA TRP A 434 15.28 3.83 5.66
C TRP A 434 14.42 2.57 5.65
N PHE A 435 14.96 1.47 5.12
CA PHE A 435 14.29 0.19 5.14
C PHE A 435 14.15 -0.33 6.57
N VAL A 436 15.21 -0.21 7.38
CA VAL A 436 15.17 -0.57 8.81
C VAL A 436 14.23 0.36 9.58
N GLU A 437 14.23 1.67 9.30
CA GLU A 437 13.29 2.61 9.92
C GLU A 437 11.83 2.25 9.61
N THR A 438 11.53 1.89 8.36
CA THR A 438 10.20 1.42 7.93
C THR A 438 9.82 0.12 8.61
N MET A 439 10.77 -0.82 8.71
CA MET A 439 10.60 -2.08 9.42
C MET A 439 10.25 -1.85 10.89
N VAL A 440 11.00 -1.01 11.59
CA VAL A 440 10.73 -0.70 13.02
C VAL A 440 9.39 0.01 13.19
N ALA A 441 9.05 0.95 12.31
CA ALA A 441 7.76 1.64 12.36
C ALA A 441 6.61 0.64 12.19
N LEU A 442 6.57 -0.10 11.08
CA LEU A 442 5.39 -0.88 10.70
C LEU A 442 5.34 -2.26 11.37
N LEU A 443 6.49 -2.88 11.67
CA LEU A 443 6.57 -4.22 12.26
C LEU A 443 6.94 -4.21 13.75
N GLY A 444 7.31 -3.06 14.32
CA GLY A 444 7.73 -2.91 15.71
C GLY A 444 9.22 -3.24 15.94
N GLY A 445 9.75 -2.76 17.07
CA GLY A 445 11.12 -3.08 17.53
C GLY A 445 11.23 -4.45 18.22
N SER A 446 12.45 -4.89 18.54
CA SER A 446 12.72 -6.17 19.24
C SER A 446 11.91 -6.32 20.52
N ASP A 447 11.88 -5.27 21.34
CA ASP A 447 11.26 -5.32 22.67
C ASP A 447 9.73 -5.50 22.55
N GLU A 448 9.11 -4.84 21.57
CA GLU A 448 7.68 -5.00 21.24
C GLU A 448 7.37 -6.37 20.62
N GLN A 449 8.37 -7.03 20.01
CA GLN A 449 8.23 -8.39 19.50
C GLN A 449 8.37 -9.42 20.62
N ASP A 450 9.24 -9.19 21.59
CA ASP A 450 9.44 -10.08 22.72
C ASP A 450 8.24 -10.03 23.67
N GLU A 451 7.70 -8.83 23.94
CA GLU A 451 6.43 -8.64 24.68
C GLU A 451 5.26 -9.35 23.97
N ALA A 452 5.15 -9.24 22.65
CA ALA A 452 4.10 -9.91 21.88
C ALA A 452 4.23 -11.44 21.92
N LYS A 453 5.45 -11.98 21.78
CA LYS A 453 5.71 -13.42 21.88
C LYS A 453 5.46 -13.95 23.30
N GLU A 454 5.76 -13.16 24.32
CA GLU A 454 5.50 -13.51 25.73
C GLU A 454 4.01 -13.52 26.05
N ALA A 455 3.25 -12.54 25.53
CA ALA A 455 1.80 -12.50 25.61
C ALA A 455 1.15 -13.69 24.89
N GLU A 456 1.62 -14.05 23.69
CA GLU A 456 1.13 -15.21 22.93
C GLU A 456 1.39 -16.53 23.67
N ARG A 457 2.58 -16.70 24.25
CA ARG A 457 2.92 -17.88 25.08
C ARG A 457 2.05 -17.97 26.33
N SER A 458 1.80 -16.85 26.99
CA SER A 458 0.96 -16.77 28.19
C SER A 458 -0.51 -17.06 27.87
N GLY A 459 -1.02 -16.54 26.75
CA GLY A 459 -2.37 -16.80 26.25
C GLY A 459 -2.56 -18.25 25.80
N ALA A 460 -1.56 -18.86 25.16
CA ALA A 460 -1.57 -20.27 24.81
C ALA A 460 -1.62 -21.17 26.07
N GLN A 461 -0.80 -20.88 27.08
CA GLN A 461 -0.81 -21.61 28.36
C GLN A 461 -2.15 -21.50 29.10
N ALA A 462 -2.81 -20.33 29.05
CA ALA A 462 -4.14 -20.14 29.62
C ALA A 462 -5.20 -20.99 28.88
N ARG A 463 -5.16 -21.07 27.55
CA ARG A 463 -6.08 -21.90 26.74
C ARG A 463 -5.89 -23.40 27.00
N THR A 464 -4.66 -23.88 27.16
CA THR A 464 -4.37 -25.28 27.50
C THR A 464 -4.86 -25.64 28.91
N ARG A 465 -4.82 -24.70 29.86
CA ARG A 465 -5.32 -24.89 31.22
C ARG A 465 -6.85 -24.94 31.29
N VAL A 466 -7.53 -24.21 30.41
CA VAL A 466 -9.00 -24.25 30.29
C VAL A 466 -9.48 -25.57 29.67
N GLN A 467 -8.77 -26.11 28.65
CA GLN A 467 -9.10 -27.42 28.07
C GLN A 467 -8.75 -28.62 28.98
N GLY A 468 -7.81 -28.46 29.91
CA GLY A 468 -7.48 -29.49 30.91
C GLY A 468 -8.40 -29.52 32.14
N GLY A 469 -9.32 -28.56 32.28
CA GLY A 469 -10.19 -28.41 33.44
C GLY A 469 -11.56 -29.11 33.35
N GLU A 470 -11.93 -29.65 32.19
CA GLU A 470 -13.28 -30.19 31.92
C GLU A 470 -13.38 -31.72 31.95
N ALA A 471 -12.44 -32.40 32.63
CA ALA A 471 -12.51 -33.84 32.83
C ALA A 471 -12.25 -34.22 34.30
N THR A 472 -13.19 -33.90 35.20
CA THR A 472 -13.48 -34.71 36.41
C THR A 472 -14.72 -34.16 37.12
N GLY A 473 -15.87 -34.83 36.94
CA GLY A 473 -17.06 -34.45 37.71
C GLY A 473 -18.34 -35.20 37.36
N GLY A 474 -18.42 -36.49 37.73
CA GLY A 474 -19.70 -37.12 38.07
C GLY A 474 -20.06 -38.40 37.34
N ALA A 475 -20.07 -39.53 38.07
CA ALA A 475 -21.20 -40.46 38.21
C ALA A 475 -20.76 -41.66 39.07
N GLY A 476 -21.55 -41.99 40.09
CA GLY A 476 -21.29 -43.10 41.01
C GLY A 476 -21.95 -44.43 40.61
N GLY A 477 -21.51 -45.48 41.31
CA GLY A 477 -22.27 -46.69 41.61
C GLY A 477 -22.08 -47.88 40.66
N VAL A 478 -21.42 -48.95 41.13
CA VAL A 478 -22.01 -50.19 41.69
C VAL A 478 -20.88 -51.23 41.78
N GLY A 479 -20.80 -51.94 42.90
CA GLY A 479 -19.68 -52.82 43.25
C GLY A 479 -19.68 -54.18 42.56
N LEU A 480 -18.55 -54.86 42.67
CA LEU A 480 -18.42 -56.32 42.71
C LEU A 480 -17.07 -56.69 43.34
N SER A 481 -17.11 -57.78 44.09
CA SER A 481 -16.18 -58.19 45.12
C SER A 481 -15.04 -59.11 44.64
N LYS A 482 -13.91 -59.03 45.37
CA LYS A 482 -12.91 -60.07 45.68
C LYS A 482 -11.96 -60.55 44.56
N GLY A 483 -10.66 -60.47 44.87
CA GLY A 483 -9.58 -61.19 44.19
C GLY A 483 -8.19 -60.68 44.55
N THR A 484 -7.72 -61.00 45.76
CA THR A 484 -6.32 -60.91 46.20
C THR A 484 -5.43 -61.86 45.37
N VAL A 485 -4.28 -61.41 44.85
CA VAL A 485 -2.96 -62.09 44.90
C VAL A 485 -1.84 -61.08 44.65
N ASP A 486 -0.81 -61.16 45.49
CA ASP A 486 0.45 -60.41 45.54
C ASP A 486 1.34 -60.54 44.28
N LEU A 487 2.02 -59.45 43.92
CA LEU A 487 3.49 -59.28 43.89
C LEU A 487 3.87 -57.82 43.59
#